data_AF-W4RPX4-F1
#
_entry.id   AF-W4RPX4-F1
#
_cell.length_a   1.000
_cell.length_b   1.000
_cell.length_c   1.000
_cell.angle_alpha   90.00
_cell.angle_beta   90.00
_cell.angle_gamma   90.00
#
_symmetry.space_group_name_H-M   'P 1'
#
loop_
_entity.id
_entity.type
_entity.pdbx_description
1 polymer ?
#
loop_
_entity_poly.entity_id
_entity_poly.type
_entity_poly.pdbx_seq_one_letter_code
_entity_poly.pdbx_strand_id
1 'polypeptide(L)'
;MLAEKLLLNVLIILLPIFIHSVLFDNKRVGKSPYLCGVLQSIAVFLSLAFSFEEGGLYWDLRYVPMVLAFLYGGRIAGVMVLFTYLATRTFMGGDLLLGYASGFLAALIPFLFMKKFWTFDAKKRIRTTVLVGLWPSFSMLLILLANIFLNDATAEDTNQIMMNVGIFGAIQVFAVWVAAILNESLIEKDLMRKEILRAEKLNTLGELAASIAHEIRNPLTVVKGFLQMMHKQEKGDNYYYLSLVLTELGRAESIINDYLNFAKPQFEKLEDAELAEIITEVTLLLEAFAAKEGVQVNVQLEWGIYVKTDRNQLKQALVNIIKNGIEATDEAGKSTSARSRPGMNHIL
;
A
#
# COMPACT_ATOMS: atom_id res chain seq x y z
N MET A 1 -43.69 1.61 0.69
CA MET A 1 -43.25 1.63 -0.71
C MET A 1 -41.91 2.32 -0.90
N LEU A 2 -41.69 3.57 -0.42
CA LEU A 2 -40.39 4.27 -0.56
C LEU A 2 -39.20 3.49 0.05
N ALA A 3 -39.34 3.02 1.30
CA ALA A 3 -38.26 2.32 2.01
C ALA A 3 -37.80 1.02 1.32
N GLU A 4 -38.73 0.24 0.77
CA GLU A 4 -38.44 -1.00 0.04
C GLU A 4 -37.64 -0.73 -1.25
N LYS A 5 -38.03 0.31 -2.00
CA LYS A 5 -37.31 0.74 -3.21
C LYS A 5 -35.93 1.33 -2.92
N LEU A 6 -35.79 2.03 -1.79
CA LEU A 6 -34.48 2.53 -1.35
C LEU A 6 -33.56 1.40 -0.87
N LEU A 7 -34.11 0.38 -0.20
CA LEU A 7 -33.35 -0.80 0.23
C LEU A 7 -32.81 -1.59 -0.98
N LEU A 8 -33.62 -1.73 -2.04
CA LEU A 8 -33.15 -2.31 -3.31
C LEU A 8 -31.99 -1.49 -3.90
N ASN A 9 -32.07 -0.17 -3.88
CA ASN A 9 -30.98 0.70 -4.34
C ASN A 9 -29.70 0.54 -3.50
N VAL A 10 -29.81 0.38 -2.18
CA VAL A 10 -28.65 0.08 -1.34
C VAL A 10 -28.01 -1.26 -1.76
N LEU A 11 -28.80 -2.30 -2.05
CA LEU A 11 -28.27 -3.57 -2.53
C LEU A 11 -27.55 -3.42 -3.89
N ILE A 12 -28.12 -2.63 -4.80
CA ILE A 12 -27.52 -2.34 -6.12
C ILE A 12 -26.15 -1.65 -5.95
N ILE A 13 -26.01 -0.73 -5.00
CA ILE A 13 -24.73 -0.03 -4.73
C ILE A 13 -23.66 -0.99 -4.23
N LEU A 14 -24.04 -2.00 -3.44
CA LEU A 14 -23.11 -2.97 -2.88
C LEU A 14 -22.69 -4.02 -3.92
N LEU A 15 -23.49 -4.24 -4.96
CA LEU A 15 -23.25 -5.26 -5.98
C LEU A 15 -21.88 -5.13 -6.69
N PRO A 16 -21.45 -3.96 -7.19
CA PRO A 16 -20.08 -3.79 -7.71
C PRO A 16 -18.99 -4.20 -6.74
N ILE A 17 -19.16 -3.89 -5.45
CA ILE A 17 -18.18 -4.16 -4.40
C ILE A 17 -18.10 -5.68 -4.16
N PHE A 18 -19.25 -6.36 -4.05
CA PHE A 18 -19.30 -7.81 -3.88
C PHE A 18 -18.79 -8.57 -5.10
N ILE A 19 -19.22 -8.19 -6.31
CA ILE A 19 -18.75 -8.80 -7.56
C ILE A 19 -17.22 -8.66 -7.64
N HIS A 20 -16.69 -7.49 -7.28
CA HIS A 20 -15.26 -7.29 -7.27
C HIS A 20 -14.55 -8.18 -6.25
N SER A 21 -15.09 -8.27 -5.03
CA SER A 21 -14.56 -9.12 -3.97
C SER A 21 -14.54 -10.61 -4.32
N VAL A 22 -15.52 -11.11 -5.09
CA VAL A 22 -15.63 -12.54 -5.41
C VAL A 22 -14.87 -12.91 -6.68
N LEU A 23 -15.00 -12.12 -7.75
CA LEU A 23 -14.45 -12.48 -9.05
C LEU A 23 -12.98 -12.08 -9.24
N PHE A 24 -12.49 -11.10 -8.48
CA PHE A 24 -11.18 -10.49 -8.74
C PHE A 24 -10.21 -10.63 -7.58
N ASP A 25 -10.29 -11.76 -6.87
CA ASP A 25 -9.45 -12.13 -5.72
C ASP A 25 -7.92 -12.07 -5.99
N ASN A 26 -7.50 -11.86 -7.25
CA ASN A 26 -6.11 -11.69 -7.69
C ASN A 26 -5.78 -10.36 -8.42
N LYS A 27 -6.75 -9.45 -8.66
CA LYS A 27 -6.50 -8.20 -9.42
C LYS A 27 -6.90 -6.97 -8.59
N ARG A 28 -5.92 -6.09 -8.33
CA ARG A 28 -6.05 -4.89 -7.48
C ARG A 28 -7.32 -4.06 -7.77
N VAL A 29 -8.00 -3.67 -6.70
CA VAL A 29 -9.21 -2.81 -6.59
C VAL A 29 -9.11 -1.43 -7.26
N GLY A 30 -7.96 -1.05 -7.82
CA GLY A 30 -7.79 0.23 -8.52
C GLY A 30 -6.97 0.19 -9.81
N LYS A 31 -6.51 -0.98 -10.30
CA LYS A 31 -5.64 -1.03 -11.50
C LYS A 31 -6.37 -1.16 -12.83
N SER A 32 -7.59 -1.69 -12.84
CA SER A 32 -8.42 -1.71 -14.05
C SER A 32 -9.52 -0.66 -13.93
N PRO A 33 -9.24 0.61 -14.31
CA PRO A 33 -10.26 1.65 -14.27
C PRO A 33 -11.47 1.31 -15.17
N TYR A 34 -11.25 0.52 -16.22
CA TYR A 34 -12.31 0.01 -17.08
C TYR A 34 -13.26 -0.94 -16.36
N LEU A 35 -12.74 -1.90 -15.59
CA LEU A 35 -13.57 -2.85 -14.85
C LEU A 35 -14.41 -2.14 -13.78
N CYS A 36 -13.78 -1.25 -13.00
CA CYS A 36 -14.48 -0.44 -12.02
C CYS A 36 -15.57 0.42 -12.69
N GLY A 37 -15.23 1.06 -13.82
CA GLY A 37 -16.17 1.83 -14.62
C GLY A 37 -17.37 1.01 -15.08
N VAL A 38 -17.16 -0.19 -15.63
CA VAL A 38 -18.26 -1.07 -16.10
C VAL A 38 -19.17 -1.47 -14.94
N LEU A 39 -18.62 -1.97 -13.83
CA LEU A 39 -19.43 -2.41 -12.69
C LEU A 39 -20.24 -1.27 -12.09
N GLN A 40 -19.63 -0.09 -11.93
CA GLN A 40 -20.33 1.09 -11.41
C GLN A 40 -21.33 1.67 -12.41
N SER A 41 -21.08 1.53 -13.73
CA SER A 41 -22.02 1.93 -14.77
C SER A 41 -23.29 1.06 -14.76
N ILE A 42 -23.12 -0.26 -14.56
CA ILE A 42 -24.24 -1.18 -14.35
C ILE A 42 -25.02 -0.80 -13.10
N ALA A 43 -24.35 -0.47 -12.00
CA ALA A 43 -25.02 -0.03 -10.77
C ALA A 43 -25.82 1.27 -10.98
N VAL A 44 -25.26 2.28 -11.66
CA VAL A 44 -25.99 3.52 -12.01
C VAL A 44 -27.20 3.23 -12.88
N PHE A 45 -27.04 2.40 -13.91
CA PHE A 45 -28.14 2.02 -14.79
C PHE A 45 -29.27 1.34 -14.02
N LEU A 46 -28.95 0.38 -13.15
CA LEU A 46 -29.93 -0.33 -12.32
C LEU A 46 -30.59 0.62 -11.30
N SER A 47 -29.83 1.51 -10.67
CA SER A 47 -30.39 2.52 -9.75
C SER A 47 -31.40 3.44 -10.44
N LEU A 48 -31.14 3.82 -11.69
CA LEU A 48 -32.06 4.60 -12.51
C LEU A 48 -33.29 3.80 -12.94
N ALA A 49 -33.09 2.56 -13.39
CA ALA A 49 -34.15 1.68 -13.85
C ALA A 49 -35.17 1.37 -12.74
N PHE A 50 -34.71 1.25 -11.49
CA PHE A 50 -35.55 1.03 -10.31
C PHE A 50 -35.82 2.32 -9.50
N SER A 51 -35.74 3.50 -10.14
CA SER A 51 -36.05 4.77 -9.50
C SER A 51 -37.54 4.91 -9.17
N PHE A 52 -37.84 5.71 -8.14
CA PHE A 52 -39.21 6.03 -7.74
C PHE A 52 -39.51 7.50 -8.02
N GLU A 53 -40.58 7.76 -8.77
CA GLU A 53 -41.01 9.11 -9.11
C GLU A 53 -42.13 9.58 -8.16
N GLU A 54 -41.85 10.62 -7.37
CA GLU A 54 -42.83 11.24 -6.46
C GLU A 54 -42.56 12.75 -6.42
N GLY A 55 -43.58 13.57 -6.72
CA GLY A 55 -43.45 15.03 -6.76
C GLY A 55 -42.60 15.58 -7.92
N GLY A 56 -42.52 14.87 -9.05
CA GLY A 56 -41.70 15.27 -10.21
C GLY A 56 -40.19 15.06 -10.04
N LEU A 57 -39.79 14.38 -8.96
CA LEU A 57 -38.40 14.03 -8.67
C LEU A 57 -38.21 12.51 -8.64
N TYR A 58 -37.05 12.09 -9.12
CA TYR A 58 -36.61 10.71 -9.11
C TYR A 58 -35.80 10.45 -7.84
N TRP A 59 -36.34 9.62 -6.96
CA TRP A 59 -35.72 9.19 -5.72
C TRP A 59 -34.96 7.89 -5.94
N ASP A 60 -33.63 7.99 -6.09
CA ASP A 60 -32.72 6.86 -6.25
C ASP A 60 -31.30 7.24 -5.80
N LEU A 61 -30.44 6.24 -5.56
CA LEU A 61 -29.11 6.46 -4.99
C LEU A 61 -27.99 6.46 -6.07
N ARG A 62 -28.30 6.83 -7.32
CA ARG A 62 -27.34 6.80 -8.46
C ARG A 62 -26.04 7.58 -8.23
N TYR A 63 -26.05 8.58 -7.35
CA TYR A 63 -24.86 9.39 -7.09
C TYR A 63 -23.80 8.66 -6.27
N VAL A 64 -24.19 7.65 -5.49
CA VAL A 64 -23.25 6.84 -4.70
C VAL A 64 -22.24 6.11 -5.61
N PRO A 65 -22.66 5.29 -6.60
CA PRO A 65 -21.72 4.60 -7.50
C PRO A 65 -20.94 5.59 -8.37
N MET A 66 -21.49 6.76 -8.70
CA MET A 66 -20.76 7.83 -9.39
C MET A 66 -19.61 8.39 -8.55
N VAL A 67 -19.86 8.75 -7.29
CA VAL A 67 -18.82 9.24 -6.36
C VAL A 67 -17.73 8.19 -6.18
N LEU A 68 -18.11 6.93 -5.98
CA LEU A 68 -17.17 5.81 -5.83
C LEU A 68 -16.33 5.62 -7.10
N ALA A 69 -16.93 5.72 -8.29
CA ALA A 69 -16.22 5.56 -9.56
C ALA A 69 -15.14 6.63 -9.76
N PHE A 70 -15.42 7.91 -9.44
CA PHE A 70 -14.42 8.96 -9.55
C PHE A 70 -13.29 8.82 -8.52
N LEU A 71 -13.62 8.51 -7.27
CA LEU A 71 -12.63 8.46 -6.19
C LEU A 71 -11.78 7.18 -6.22
N TYR A 72 -12.41 6.01 -6.32
CA TYR A 72 -11.72 4.71 -6.32
C TYR A 72 -11.33 4.23 -7.72
N GLY A 73 -12.16 4.49 -8.73
CA GLY A 73 -11.91 4.06 -10.12
C GLY A 73 -11.15 5.08 -10.99
N GLY A 74 -11.02 6.32 -10.52
CA GLY A 74 -10.33 7.41 -11.21
C GLY A 74 -11.10 7.99 -12.41
N ARG A 75 -10.38 8.74 -13.25
CA ARG A 75 -10.93 9.54 -14.37
C ARG A 75 -11.75 8.71 -15.35
N ILE A 76 -11.18 7.62 -15.83
CA ILE A 76 -11.77 6.80 -16.89
C ILE A 76 -13.07 6.16 -16.37
N ALA A 77 -13.03 5.58 -15.16
CA ALA A 77 -14.22 4.99 -14.53
C ALA A 77 -15.33 6.04 -14.31
N GLY A 78 -14.98 7.21 -13.76
CA GLY A 78 -15.94 8.28 -13.52
C GLY A 78 -16.58 8.81 -14.81
N VAL A 79 -15.81 8.98 -15.89
CA VAL A 79 -16.35 9.41 -17.19
C VAL A 79 -17.26 8.35 -17.81
N MET A 80 -16.92 7.06 -17.70
CA MET A 80 -17.79 5.97 -18.16
C MET A 80 -19.15 5.98 -17.44
N VAL A 81 -19.12 6.17 -16.11
CA VAL A 81 -20.33 6.24 -15.29
C VAL A 81 -21.16 7.47 -15.62
N LEU A 82 -20.52 8.64 -15.78
CA LEU A 82 -21.21 9.86 -16.19
C LEU A 82 -21.86 9.71 -17.56
N PHE A 83 -21.16 9.11 -18.54
CA PHE A 83 -21.72 8.84 -19.85
C PHE A 83 -22.93 7.91 -19.78
N THR A 84 -22.83 6.82 -19.00
CA THR A 84 -23.94 5.86 -18.81
C THR A 84 -25.13 6.53 -18.14
N TYR A 85 -24.90 7.37 -17.14
CA TYR A 85 -25.92 8.19 -16.50
C TYR A 85 -26.66 9.08 -17.52
N LEU A 86 -25.91 9.86 -18.31
CA LEU A 86 -26.49 10.79 -19.28
C LEU A 86 -27.29 10.03 -20.34
N ALA A 87 -26.72 8.94 -20.88
CA ALA A 87 -27.39 8.08 -21.86
C ALA A 87 -28.69 7.52 -21.29
N THR A 88 -28.67 6.95 -20.09
CA THR A 88 -29.87 6.39 -19.44
C THR A 88 -30.92 7.48 -19.21
N ARG A 89 -30.51 8.69 -18.83
CA ARG A 89 -31.42 9.83 -18.66
C ARG A 89 -32.09 10.26 -19.96
N THR A 90 -31.38 10.19 -21.09
CA THR A 90 -31.95 10.50 -22.41
C THR A 90 -33.10 9.56 -22.78
N PHE A 91 -32.99 8.28 -22.40
CA PHE A 91 -34.00 7.26 -22.69
C PHE A 91 -35.23 7.33 -21.78
N MET A 92 -35.04 7.71 -20.51
CA MET A 92 -36.16 7.80 -19.55
C MET A 92 -37.07 9.02 -19.78
N GLY A 93 -36.63 10.02 -20.56
CA GLY A 93 -37.39 11.25 -20.81
C GLY A 93 -37.44 12.21 -19.61
N GLY A 94 -38.39 13.14 -19.64
CA GLY A 94 -38.57 14.22 -18.64
C GLY A 94 -37.77 15.49 -18.96
N ASP A 95 -37.53 16.33 -17.94
CA ASP A 95 -36.67 17.51 -18.08
C ASP A 95 -35.19 17.11 -18.21
N LEU A 96 -34.72 17.09 -19.45
CA LEU A 96 -33.36 16.74 -19.83
C LEU A 96 -32.34 17.77 -19.33
N LEU A 97 -32.71 19.06 -19.29
CA LEU A 97 -31.79 20.13 -18.94
C LEU A 97 -31.44 20.06 -17.45
N LEU A 98 -32.46 19.92 -16.60
CA LEU A 98 -32.25 19.70 -15.16
C LEU A 98 -31.52 18.38 -14.88
N GLY A 99 -31.86 17.33 -15.63
CA GLY A 99 -31.18 16.04 -15.55
C GLY A 99 -29.67 16.17 -15.79
N TYR A 100 -29.27 16.69 -16.94
CA TYR A 100 -27.85 16.84 -17.26
C TYR A 100 -27.12 17.78 -16.29
N ALA A 101 -27.74 18.90 -15.93
CA ALA A 101 -27.17 19.83 -14.96
C ALA A 101 -26.86 19.13 -13.62
N SER A 102 -27.80 18.32 -13.11
CA SER A 102 -27.60 17.58 -11.86
C SER A 102 -26.45 16.57 -11.94
N GLY A 103 -26.31 15.84 -13.05
CA GLY A 103 -25.22 14.88 -13.24
C GLY A 103 -23.85 15.54 -13.31
N PHE A 104 -23.71 16.64 -14.07
CA PHE A 104 -22.44 17.37 -14.16
C PHE A 104 -22.08 18.03 -12.82
N LEU A 105 -23.04 18.63 -12.13
CA LEU A 105 -22.83 19.18 -10.80
C LEU A 105 -22.37 18.09 -9.83
N ALA A 106 -23.07 16.96 -9.77
CA ALA A 106 -22.72 15.85 -8.88
C ALA A 106 -21.30 15.30 -9.13
N ALA A 107 -20.85 15.26 -10.39
CA ALA A 107 -19.53 14.77 -10.76
C ALA A 107 -18.38 15.77 -10.48
N LEU A 108 -18.66 17.06 -10.32
CA LEU A 108 -17.66 18.12 -10.24
C LEU A 108 -16.70 17.94 -9.04
N ILE A 109 -17.23 17.83 -7.82
CA ILE A 109 -16.40 17.70 -6.62
C ILE A 109 -15.62 16.37 -6.58
N PRO A 110 -16.23 15.20 -6.85
CA PRO A 110 -15.49 13.94 -6.94
C PRO A 110 -14.34 14.00 -7.95
N PHE A 111 -14.56 14.64 -9.11
CA PHE A 111 -13.52 14.82 -10.12
C PHE A 111 -12.35 15.67 -9.62
N LEU A 112 -12.59 16.76 -8.88
CA LEU A 112 -11.50 17.59 -8.35
C LEU A 112 -10.66 16.87 -7.29
N PHE A 113 -11.28 16.06 -6.43
CA PHE A 113 -10.59 15.38 -5.33
C PHE A 113 -9.91 14.06 -5.71
N MET A 114 -10.24 13.46 -6.85
CA MET A 114 -9.74 12.13 -7.25
C MET A 114 -8.20 12.01 -7.26
N LYS A 115 -7.46 13.06 -7.63
CA LYS A 115 -6.00 13.03 -7.66
C LYS A 115 -5.40 13.02 -6.26
N LYS A 116 -5.96 13.81 -5.36
CA LYS A 116 -5.49 13.96 -3.98
C LYS A 116 -5.91 12.77 -3.11
N PHE A 117 -7.00 12.10 -3.48
CA PHE A 117 -7.57 10.97 -2.75
C PHE A 117 -6.56 9.87 -2.41
N TRP A 118 -5.72 9.45 -3.36
CA TRP A 118 -4.73 8.39 -3.15
C TRP A 118 -3.51 8.79 -2.31
N THR A 119 -3.34 10.09 -2.01
CA THR A 119 -2.28 10.56 -1.10
C THR A 119 -2.67 10.46 0.37
N PHE A 120 -3.93 10.13 0.66
CA PHE A 120 -4.47 10.10 2.01
C PHE A 120 -4.43 8.71 2.64
N ASP A 121 -4.32 8.65 3.97
CA ASP A 121 -4.49 7.44 4.77
C ASP A 121 -5.93 6.89 4.66
N ALA A 122 -6.13 5.60 4.90
CA ALA A 122 -7.45 4.94 4.80
C ALA A 122 -8.56 5.69 5.57
N LYS A 123 -8.31 6.11 6.81
CA LYS A 123 -9.29 6.89 7.61
C LYS A 123 -9.64 8.23 6.97
N LYS A 124 -8.65 8.93 6.38
CA LYS A 124 -8.86 10.21 5.69
C LYS A 124 -9.59 10.01 4.35
N ARG A 125 -9.32 8.90 3.64
CA ARG A 125 -10.06 8.52 2.42
C ARG A 125 -11.54 8.33 2.71
N ILE A 126 -11.91 7.56 3.74
CA ILE A 126 -13.31 7.37 4.15
C ILE A 126 -13.97 8.71 4.45
N ARG A 127 -13.34 9.56 5.29
CA ARG A 127 -13.88 10.89 5.62
C ARG A 127 -14.07 11.75 4.37
N THR A 128 -13.10 11.75 3.47
CA THR A 128 -13.17 12.52 2.22
C THR A 128 -14.29 11.99 1.33
N THR A 129 -14.44 10.67 1.18
CA THR A 129 -15.51 10.05 0.39
C THR A 129 -16.89 10.42 0.93
N VAL A 130 -17.09 10.40 2.26
CA VAL A 130 -18.35 10.82 2.89
C VAL A 130 -18.62 12.32 2.66
N LEU A 131 -17.61 13.17 2.83
CA LEU A 131 -17.74 14.63 2.61
C LEU A 131 -18.06 14.96 1.15
N VAL A 132 -17.40 14.29 0.21
CA VAL A 132 -17.67 14.41 -1.23
C VAL A 132 -19.04 13.82 -1.57
N GLY A 133 -19.48 12.77 -0.87
CA GLY A 133 -20.79 12.14 -1.04
C GLY A 133 -21.98 12.99 -0.57
N LEU A 134 -21.74 14.00 0.28
CA LEU A 134 -22.75 15.01 0.66
C LEU A 134 -23.07 15.98 -0.49
N TRP A 135 -22.10 16.20 -1.39
CA TRP A 135 -22.22 17.21 -2.44
C TRP A 135 -23.40 16.97 -3.41
N PRO A 136 -23.62 15.75 -3.94
CA PRO A 136 -24.78 15.50 -4.77
C PRO A 136 -26.12 15.75 -4.05
N SER A 137 -26.23 15.42 -2.76
CA SER A 137 -27.43 15.71 -1.97
C SER A 137 -27.68 17.21 -1.83
N PHE A 138 -26.61 17.99 -1.63
CA PHE A 138 -26.69 19.45 -1.61
C PHE A 138 -27.10 20.03 -2.99
N SER A 139 -26.54 19.50 -4.08
CA SER A 139 -26.92 19.92 -5.43
C SER A 139 -28.39 19.63 -5.75
N MET A 140 -28.92 18.50 -5.27
CA MET A 140 -30.31 18.13 -5.44
C MET A 140 -31.25 19.06 -4.65
N LEU A 141 -30.88 19.42 -3.42
CA LEU A 141 -31.63 20.37 -2.61
C LEU A 141 -31.70 21.75 -3.29
N LEU A 142 -30.58 22.23 -3.86
CA LEU A 142 -30.56 23.50 -4.60
C LEU A 142 -31.48 23.48 -5.83
N ILE A 143 -31.47 22.39 -6.60
CA ILE A 143 -32.34 22.23 -7.78
C ILE A 143 -33.81 22.24 -7.36
N LEU A 144 -34.13 21.57 -6.25
CA LEU A 144 -35.49 21.51 -5.73
C LEU A 144 -35.98 22.88 -5.28
N LEU A 145 -35.16 23.64 -4.53
CA LEU A 145 -35.49 25.01 -4.12
C LEU A 145 -35.70 25.92 -5.33
N ALA A 146 -34.87 25.79 -6.37
CA ALA A 146 -35.04 26.54 -7.62
C ALA A 146 -36.36 26.18 -8.32
N ASN A 147 -36.75 24.90 -8.32
CA ASN A 147 -38.00 24.44 -8.92
C ASN A 147 -39.23 24.99 -8.17
N ILE A 148 -39.23 24.92 -6.83
CA ILE A 148 -40.31 25.48 -5.99
C ILE A 148 -40.48 26.98 -6.24
N PHE A 149 -39.36 27.72 -6.32
CA PHE A 149 -39.38 29.17 -6.54
C PHE A 149 -39.94 29.56 -7.93
N LEU A 150 -39.73 28.72 -8.95
CA LEU A 150 -40.16 28.99 -10.32
C LEU A 150 -41.62 28.57 -10.59
N ASN A 151 -42.14 27.56 -9.88
CA ASN A 151 -43.46 26.96 -10.14
C ASN A 151 -44.55 27.34 -9.14
N ASP A 152 -44.30 28.28 -8.23
CA ASP A 152 -45.27 28.82 -7.25
C ASP A 152 -46.02 27.72 -6.46
N ALA A 153 -45.26 26.76 -5.92
CA ALA A 153 -45.80 25.61 -5.20
C ALA A 153 -46.39 25.98 -3.81
N THR A 154 -47.39 25.22 -3.35
CA THR A 154 -48.09 25.51 -2.09
C THR A 154 -47.24 25.19 -0.84
N ALA A 155 -47.55 25.85 0.29
CA ALA A 155 -46.78 25.71 1.53
C ALA A 155 -46.89 24.32 2.18
N GLU A 156 -47.98 23.58 1.94
CA GLU A 156 -48.22 22.24 2.49
C GLU A 156 -47.40 21.17 1.75
N ASP A 157 -47.27 21.30 0.43
CA ASP A 157 -46.36 20.47 -0.40
C ASP A 157 -44.89 20.70 -0.03
N THR A 158 -44.54 21.94 0.34
CA THR A 158 -43.15 22.33 0.64
C THR A 158 -42.60 21.60 1.86
N ASN A 159 -43.37 21.47 2.94
CA ASN A 159 -42.92 20.79 4.17
C ASN A 159 -42.70 19.28 3.96
N GLN A 160 -43.59 18.62 3.21
CA GLN A 160 -43.49 17.19 2.95
C GLN A 160 -42.30 16.86 2.04
N ILE A 161 -42.06 17.70 1.02
CA ILE A 161 -40.89 17.56 0.14
C ILE A 161 -39.58 17.78 0.92
N MET A 162 -39.52 18.79 1.81
CA MET A 162 -38.31 19.08 2.58
C MET A 162 -37.94 17.94 3.55
N MET A 163 -38.94 17.30 4.17
CA MET A 163 -38.75 16.12 5.00
C MET A 163 -38.22 14.93 4.19
N ASN A 164 -38.77 14.68 3.00
CA ASN A 164 -38.33 13.61 2.10
C ASN A 164 -36.87 13.81 1.64
N VAL A 165 -36.46 15.04 1.34
CA VAL A 165 -35.05 15.36 0.99
C VAL A 165 -34.11 15.06 2.15
N GLY A 166 -34.50 15.42 3.38
CA GLY A 166 -33.69 15.14 4.57
C GLY A 166 -33.45 13.65 4.78
N ILE A 167 -34.53 12.84 4.71
CA ILE A 167 -34.46 11.38 4.85
C ILE A 167 -33.58 10.77 3.75
N PHE A 168 -33.78 11.21 2.49
CA PHE A 168 -33.00 10.73 1.36
C PHE A 168 -31.51 11.08 1.49
N GLY A 169 -31.18 12.32 1.86
CA GLY A 169 -29.82 12.75 2.10
C GLY A 169 -29.12 11.92 3.18
N ALA A 170 -29.83 11.61 4.28
CA ALA A 170 -29.31 10.75 5.33
C ALA A 170 -29.01 9.32 4.84
N ILE A 171 -29.93 8.72 4.07
CA ILE A 171 -29.76 7.38 3.49
C ILE A 171 -28.59 7.37 2.49
N GLN A 172 -28.46 8.41 1.66
CA GLN A 172 -27.36 8.52 0.71
C GLN A 172 -26.01 8.60 1.41
N VAL A 173 -25.87 9.45 2.43
CA VAL A 173 -24.63 9.57 3.20
C VAL A 173 -24.27 8.25 3.89
N PHE A 174 -25.27 7.58 4.47
CA PHE A 174 -25.08 6.25 5.05
C PHE A 174 -24.60 5.23 4.02
N ALA A 175 -25.23 5.20 2.83
CA ALA A 175 -24.82 4.31 1.75
C ALA A 175 -23.40 4.58 1.26
N VAL A 176 -23.01 5.86 1.09
CA VAL A 176 -21.63 6.25 0.76
C VAL A 176 -20.66 5.80 1.84
N TRP A 177 -21.00 5.99 3.12
CA TRP A 177 -20.17 5.61 4.25
C TRP A 177 -19.93 4.10 4.31
N VAL A 178 -20.99 3.30 4.20
CA VAL A 178 -20.89 1.82 4.17
C VAL A 178 -20.06 1.39 2.96
N ALA A 179 -20.34 1.92 1.77
CA ALA A 179 -19.60 1.57 0.57
C ALA A 179 -18.11 1.96 0.64
N ALA A 180 -17.79 3.10 1.26
CA ALA A 180 -16.41 3.53 1.47
C ALA A 180 -15.68 2.60 2.44
N ILE A 181 -16.29 2.24 3.58
CA ILE A 181 -15.71 1.28 4.53
C ILE A 181 -15.43 -0.07 3.87
N LEU A 182 -16.38 -0.59 3.10
CA LEU A 182 -16.22 -1.87 2.43
C LEU A 182 -15.09 -1.83 1.39
N ASN A 183 -15.02 -0.79 0.56
CA ASN A 183 -13.92 -0.65 -0.40
C ASN A 183 -12.55 -0.56 0.30
N GLU A 184 -12.44 0.22 1.36
CA GLU A 184 -11.18 0.33 2.12
C GLU A 184 -10.81 -1.00 2.79
N SER A 185 -11.78 -1.73 3.34
CA SER A 185 -11.53 -3.07 3.90
C SER A 185 -11.04 -4.05 2.84
N LEU A 186 -11.55 -3.99 1.61
CA LEU A 186 -11.06 -4.80 0.49
C LEU A 186 -9.63 -4.42 0.09
N ILE A 187 -9.31 -3.12 0.03
CA ILE A 187 -7.96 -2.63 -0.26
C ILE A 187 -6.98 -3.11 0.82
N GLU A 188 -7.35 -2.99 2.09
CA GLU A 188 -6.51 -3.40 3.22
C GLU A 188 -6.24 -4.90 3.22
N LYS A 189 -7.29 -5.71 2.99
CA LYS A 189 -7.15 -7.17 2.84
C LYS A 189 -6.23 -7.56 1.69
N ASP A 190 -6.33 -6.90 0.53
CA ASP A 190 -5.48 -7.15 -0.63
C ASP A 190 -4.00 -6.76 -0.39
N LEU A 191 -3.74 -5.77 0.47
CA LEU A 191 -2.39 -5.40 0.91
C LEU A 191 -1.83 -6.44 1.88
N MET A 192 -2.56 -6.77 2.95
CA MET A 192 -2.16 -7.77 3.93
C MET A 192 -1.87 -9.13 3.29
N ARG A 193 -2.74 -9.58 2.36
CA ARG A 193 -2.53 -10.85 1.65
C ARG A 193 -1.23 -10.87 0.85
N LYS A 194 -0.84 -9.76 0.21
CA LYS A 194 0.43 -9.69 -0.53
C LYS A 194 1.64 -9.73 0.40
N GLU A 195 1.54 -9.10 1.56
CA GLU A 195 2.60 -9.17 2.57
C GLU A 195 2.75 -10.58 3.11
N ILE A 196 1.65 -11.27 3.40
CA ILE A 196 1.64 -12.67 3.81
C ILE A 196 2.28 -13.56 2.74
N LEU A 197 1.85 -13.46 1.47
CA LEU A 197 2.41 -14.24 0.37
C LEU A 197 3.91 -13.96 0.16
N ARG A 198 4.34 -12.70 0.33
CA ARG A 198 5.76 -12.34 0.26
C ARG A 198 6.55 -12.95 1.40
N ALA A 199 6.02 -12.92 2.62
CA ALA A 199 6.63 -13.51 3.80
C ALA A 199 6.74 -15.04 3.67
N GLU A 200 5.69 -15.70 3.20
CA GLU A 200 5.67 -17.15 2.94
C GLU A 200 6.70 -17.55 1.88
N LYS A 201 6.79 -16.78 0.78
CA LYS A 201 7.82 -16.99 -0.25
C LYS A 201 9.24 -16.81 0.29
N LEU A 202 9.46 -15.85 1.19
CA LEU A 202 10.76 -15.64 1.83
C LEU A 202 11.08 -16.78 2.80
N ASN A 203 10.11 -17.24 3.60
CA ASN A 203 10.31 -18.32 4.55
C ASN A 203 10.65 -19.65 3.83
N THR A 204 9.89 -19.99 2.79
CA THR A 204 10.16 -21.18 1.96
C THR A 204 11.53 -21.10 1.29
N LEU A 205 11.93 -19.93 0.77
CA LEU A 205 13.28 -19.73 0.23
C LEU A 205 14.36 -19.89 1.32
N GLY A 206 14.10 -19.43 2.55
CA GLY A 206 14.97 -19.62 3.71
C GLY A 206 15.19 -21.07 4.10
N GLU A 207 14.12 -21.86 4.14
CA GLU A 207 14.20 -23.31 4.43
C GLU A 207 14.98 -24.06 3.33
N LEU A 208 14.71 -23.75 2.06
CA LEU A 208 15.43 -24.34 0.94
C LEU A 208 16.91 -23.92 0.93
N ALA A 209 17.20 -22.64 1.19
CA ALA A 209 18.58 -22.15 1.27
C ALA A 209 19.36 -22.86 2.39
N ALA A 210 18.74 -23.06 3.57
CA ALA A 210 19.32 -23.80 4.68
C ALA A 210 19.72 -25.24 4.29
N SER A 211 18.80 -25.98 3.65
CA SER A 211 19.09 -27.34 3.17
C SER A 211 20.24 -27.36 2.17
N ILE A 212 20.15 -26.50 1.14
CA ILE A 212 21.15 -26.44 0.06
C ILE A 212 22.53 -26.06 0.61
N ALA A 213 22.60 -25.09 1.51
CA ALA A 213 23.88 -24.67 2.07
C ALA A 213 24.52 -25.75 2.94
N HIS A 214 23.73 -26.50 3.71
CA HIS A 214 24.23 -27.67 4.42
C HIS A 214 24.77 -28.73 3.44
N GLU A 215 24.04 -28.98 2.34
CA GLU A 215 24.44 -29.93 1.30
C GLU A 215 25.69 -29.49 0.52
N ILE A 216 25.94 -28.19 0.34
CA ILE A 216 27.15 -27.65 -0.32
C ILE A 216 28.33 -27.54 0.67
N ARG A 217 28.09 -27.16 1.92
CA ARG A 217 29.14 -27.03 2.95
C ARG A 217 29.85 -28.37 3.17
N ASN A 218 29.12 -29.48 3.11
CA ASN A 218 29.67 -30.83 3.30
C ASN A 218 30.79 -31.18 2.29
N PRO A 219 30.57 -31.17 0.95
CA PRO A 219 31.61 -31.45 -0.02
C PRO A 219 32.73 -30.39 0.01
N LEU A 220 32.42 -29.11 0.24
CA LEU A 220 33.45 -28.06 0.38
C LEU A 220 34.38 -28.34 1.56
N THR A 221 33.84 -28.77 2.70
CA THR A 221 34.63 -29.11 3.90
C THR A 221 35.59 -30.26 3.62
N VAL A 222 35.13 -31.30 2.90
CA VAL A 222 35.97 -32.44 2.52
C VAL A 222 37.08 -32.01 1.55
N VAL A 223 36.74 -31.24 0.51
CA VAL A 223 37.71 -30.70 -0.45
C VAL A 223 38.76 -29.82 0.24
N LYS A 224 38.31 -28.94 1.14
CA LYS A 224 39.19 -28.09 1.96
C LYS A 224 40.17 -28.92 2.78
N GLY A 225 39.70 -29.99 3.42
CA GLY A 225 40.52 -30.90 4.20
C GLY A 225 41.64 -31.54 3.38
N PHE A 226 41.31 -32.09 2.21
CA PHE A 226 42.31 -32.67 1.31
C PHE A 226 43.32 -31.63 0.81
N LEU A 227 42.86 -30.46 0.38
CA LEU A 227 43.73 -29.37 -0.08
C LEU A 227 44.67 -28.90 1.04
N GLN A 228 44.19 -28.76 2.28
CA GLN A 228 45.03 -28.40 3.42
C GLN A 228 46.10 -29.46 3.73
N MET A 229 45.76 -30.75 3.60
CA MET A 229 46.73 -31.84 3.77
C MET A 229 47.83 -31.79 2.70
N MET A 230 47.46 -31.58 1.43
CA MET A 230 48.41 -31.42 0.32
C MET A 230 49.28 -30.17 0.50
N HIS A 231 48.67 -29.06 0.91
CA HIS A 231 49.37 -27.80 1.13
C HIS A 231 50.50 -27.90 2.15
N LYS A 232 50.33 -28.72 3.20
CA LYS A 232 51.35 -28.95 4.24
C LYS A 232 52.61 -29.65 3.73
N GLN A 233 52.54 -30.36 2.62
CA GLN A 233 53.63 -31.20 2.10
C GLN A 233 54.35 -30.58 0.88
N GLU A 234 53.75 -29.57 0.25
CA GLU A 234 54.24 -28.95 -1.00
C GLU A 234 55.11 -27.70 -0.77
N LYS A 235 56.03 -27.41 -1.72
CA LYS A 235 56.88 -26.21 -1.76
C LYS A 235 56.99 -25.68 -3.21
N GLY A 236 57.40 -24.42 -3.37
CA GLY A 236 57.54 -23.80 -4.70
C GLY A 236 56.19 -23.40 -5.31
N ASP A 237 56.05 -23.45 -6.64
CA ASP A 237 54.87 -22.94 -7.34
C ASP A 237 53.56 -23.66 -6.94
N ASN A 238 53.62 -24.97 -6.65
CA ASN A 238 52.47 -25.73 -6.15
C ASN A 238 51.91 -25.20 -4.83
N TYR A 239 52.77 -24.73 -3.93
CA TYR A 239 52.35 -24.12 -2.66
C TYR A 239 51.48 -22.89 -2.93
N TYR A 240 51.91 -22.02 -3.85
CA TYR A 240 51.18 -20.81 -4.22
C TYR A 240 49.82 -21.12 -4.86
N TYR A 241 49.76 -22.08 -5.79
CA TYR A 241 48.49 -22.50 -6.40
C TYR A 241 47.52 -23.09 -5.37
N LEU A 242 48.00 -23.93 -4.44
CA LEU A 242 47.19 -24.47 -3.35
C LEU A 242 46.65 -23.39 -2.41
N SER A 243 47.47 -22.38 -2.07
CA SER A 243 47.02 -21.23 -1.28
C SER A 243 45.91 -20.44 -1.97
N LEU A 244 46.02 -20.23 -3.29
CA LEU A 244 45.00 -19.53 -4.07
C LEU A 244 43.68 -20.30 -4.09
N VAL A 245 43.71 -21.61 -4.37
CA VAL A 245 42.49 -22.44 -4.38
C VAL A 245 41.81 -22.47 -3.02
N LEU A 246 42.58 -22.60 -1.92
CA LEU A 246 42.04 -22.52 -0.56
C LEU A 246 41.38 -21.17 -0.25
N THR A 247 41.93 -20.08 -0.80
CA THR A 247 41.35 -18.74 -0.66
C THR A 247 40.01 -18.63 -1.40
N GLU A 248 39.93 -19.10 -2.64
CA GLU A 248 38.66 -19.09 -3.40
C GLU A 248 37.61 -20.02 -2.78
N LEU A 249 38.03 -21.14 -2.20
CA LEU A 249 37.13 -22.04 -1.46
C LEU A 249 36.55 -21.35 -0.22
N GLY A 250 37.37 -20.60 0.52
CA GLY A 250 36.92 -19.79 1.66
C GLY A 250 35.97 -18.67 1.24
N ARG A 251 36.19 -18.05 0.08
CA ARG A 251 35.23 -17.08 -0.48
C ARG A 251 33.89 -17.72 -0.81
N ALA A 252 33.88 -18.91 -1.42
CA ALA A 252 32.65 -19.64 -1.70
C ALA A 252 31.86 -19.96 -0.41
N GLU A 253 32.55 -20.41 0.65
CA GLU A 253 31.94 -20.63 1.96
C GLU A 253 31.32 -19.34 2.54
N SER A 254 32.02 -18.21 2.41
CA SER A 254 31.50 -16.91 2.86
C SER A 254 30.23 -16.50 2.11
N ILE A 255 30.22 -16.62 0.78
CA ILE A 255 29.06 -16.29 -0.05
C ILE A 255 27.84 -17.14 0.33
N ILE A 256 28.05 -18.44 0.60
CA ILE A 256 26.98 -19.35 1.04
C ILE A 256 26.43 -18.91 2.41
N ASN A 257 27.31 -18.54 3.34
CA ASN A 257 26.90 -18.06 4.66
C ASN A 257 26.14 -16.73 4.59
N ASP A 258 26.59 -15.80 3.75
CA ASP A 258 25.90 -14.53 3.53
C ASP A 258 24.51 -14.74 2.91
N TYR A 259 24.39 -15.67 1.96
CA TYR A 259 23.12 -16.06 1.36
C TYR A 259 22.16 -16.70 2.38
N LEU A 260 22.68 -17.55 3.27
CA LEU A 260 21.90 -18.13 4.36
C LEU A 260 21.38 -17.10 5.36
N ASN A 261 22.25 -16.20 5.80
CA ASN A 261 21.91 -15.15 6.75
C ASN A 261 20.84 -14.21 6.19
N PHE A 262 20.85 -13.98 4.87
CA PHE A 262 19.79 -13.25 4.18
C PHE A 262 18.46 -14.03 4.15
N ALA A 263 18.50 -15.33 3.87
CA ALA A 263 17.31 -16.14 3.64
C ALA A 263 16.61 -16.55 4.95
N LYS A 264 17.37 -16.77 6.04
CA LYS A 264 16.85 -17.05 7.37
C LYS A 264 17.79 -16.46 8.44
N PRO A 265 17.54 -15.22 8.90
CA PRO A 265 18.31 -14.64 10.00
C PRO A 265 18.07 -15.45 11.28
N GLN A 266 19.01 -16.31 11.66
CA GLN A 266 18.96 -17.07 12.90
C GLN A 266 19.81 -16.38 13.95
N PHE A 267 19.22 -15.67 14.92
CA PHE A 267 19.96 -15.23 16.10
C PHE A 267 20.35 -16.47 16.92
N GLU A 268 21.59 -16.94 16.79
CA GLU A 268 22.03 -18.20 17.41
C GLU A 268 22.31 -18.01 18.91
N LYS A 269 22.76 -16.82 19.34
CA LYS A 269 23.05 -16.51 20.74
C LYS A 269 22.67 -15.08 21.12
N LEU A 270 21.49 -14.90 21.72
CA LEU A 270 21.12 -13.61 22.31
C LEU A 270 21.84 -13.41 23.66
N GLU A 271 22.72 -12.42 23.72
CA GLU A 271 23.45 -12.00 24.91
C GLU A 271 23.29 -10.49 25.15
N ASP A 272 23.46 -10.04 26.39
CA ASP A 272 23.55 -8.61 26.70
C ASP A 272 24.95 -8.13 26.32
N ALA A 273 25.06 -7.41 25.21
CA ALA A 273 26.34 -6.97 24.68
C ALA A 273 26.48 -5.44 24.78
N GLU A 274 27.66 -4.97 25.18
CA GLU A 274 27.96 -3.54 25.25
C GLU A 274 28.20 -2.98 23.83
N LEU A 275 27.36 -2.03 23.43
CA LEU A 275 27.37 -1.52 22.05
C LEU A 275 28.68 -0.79 21.70
N ALA A 276 29.27 -0.09 22.66
CA ALA A 276 30.54 0.61 22.48
C ALA A 276 31.69 -0.34 22.17
N GLU A 277 31.74 -1.51 22.81
CA GLU A 277 32.76 -2.54 22.56
C GLU A 277 32.65 -3.06 21.12
N ILE A 278 31.44 -3.42 20.68
CA ILE A 278 31.19 -3.95 19.34
C ILE A 278 31.57 -2.92 18.26
N ILE A 279 31.13 -1.67 18.39
CA ILE A 279 31.44 -0.64 17.40
C ILE A 279 32.96 -0.39 17.35
N THR A 280 33.63 -0.37 18.49
CA THR A 280 35.09 -0.19 18.55
C THR A 280 35.82 -1.29 17.77
N GLU A 281 35.44 -2.56 17.97
CA GLU A 281 36.02 -3.68 17.23
C GLU A 281 35.79 -3.60 15.72
N VAL A 282 34.59 -3.23 15.29
CA VAL A 282 34.25 -3.10 13.86
C VAL A 282 35.05 -1.97 13.23
N THR A 283 35.19 -0.85 13.94
CA THR A 283 35.92 0.31 13.45
C THR A 283 37.40 -0.04 13.27
N LEU A 284 38.00 -0.69 14.26
CA LEU A 284 39.38 -1.17 14.19
C LEU A 284 39.60 -2.16 13.03
N LEU A 285 38.65 -3.07 12.81
CA LEU A 285 38.70 -4.04 11.70
C LEU A 285 38.72 -3.34 10.33
N LEU A 286 38.03 -2.20 10.20
CA LEU A 286 37.88 -1.48 8.94
C LEU A 286 38.86 -0.31 8.76
N GLU A 287 39.72 0.01 9.74
CA GLU A 287 40.69 1.11 9.65
C GLU A 287 41.59 1.00 8.42
N ALA A 288 42.17 -0.18 8.18
CA ALA A 288 43.06 -0.39 7.04
C ALA A 288 42.33 -0.25 5.69
N PHE A 289 41.07 -0.69 5.63
CA PHE A 289 40.23 -0.56 4.44
C PHE A 289 39.86 0.91 4.20
N ALA A 290 39.41 1.62 5.24
CA ALA A 290 39.10 3.04 5.17
C ALA A 290 40.31 3.88 4.74
N ALA A 291 41.49 3.60 5.32
CA ALA A 291 42.73 4.29 4.96
C ALA A 291 43.14 4.05 3.50
N LYS A 292 42.96 2.82 3.00
CA LYS A 292 43.22 2.48 1.59
C LYS A 292 42.31 3.26 0.63
N GLU A 293 41.05 3.43 1.00
CA GLU A 293 40.06 4.20 0.22
C GLU A 293 40.12 5.72 0.52
N GLY A 294 41.07 6.18 1.35
CA GLY A 294 41.24 7.60 1.67
C GLY A 294 40.14 8.20 2.56
N VAL A 295 39.37 7.37 3.27
CA VAL A 295 38.23 7.78 4.11
C VAL A 295 38.63 7.78 5.59
N GLN A 296 38.26 8.84 6.31
CA GLN A 296 38.40 8.91 7.76
C GLN A 296 37.07 8.53 8.45
N VAL A 297 37.11 7.47 9.26
CA VAL A 297 35.94 7.02 10.06
C VAL A 297 36.02 7.67 11.44
N ASN A 298 35.06 8.53 11.76
CA ASN A 298 34.94 9.18 13.08
C ASN A 298 33.80 8.55 13.88
N VAL A 299 34.11 8.06 15.08
CA VAL A 299 33.12 7.38 15.95
C VAL A 299 32.98 8.15 17.26
N GLN A 300 31.73 8.41 17.67
CA GLN A 300 31.40 8.98 18.97
C GLN A 300 30.63 7.93 19.76
N LEU A 301 31.24 7.40 20.82
CA LEU A 301 30.70 6.31 21.62
C LEU A 301 30.36 6.79 23.04
N GLU A 302 29.22 6.33 23.53
CA GLU A 302 28.80 6.43 24.93
C GLU A 302 28.82 5.01 25.52
N TRP A 303 29.50 4.84 26.64
CA TRP A 303 29.67 3.55 27.33
C TRP A 303 28.47 3.25 28.23
N GLY A 304 28.24 1.98 28.55
CA GLY A 304 27.13 1.55 29.43
C GLY A 304 25.80 1.32 28.70
N ILE A 305 25.77 1.36 27.37
CA ILE A 305 24.60 1.00 26.56
C ILE A 305 24.68 -0.48 26.22
N TYR A 306 23.82 -1.28 26.83
CA TYR A 306 23.70 -2.71 26.58
C TYR A 306 22.50 -3.00 25.68
N VAL A 307 22.70 -3.87 24.70
CA VAL A 307 21.65 -4.36 23.81
C VAL A 307 21.60 -5.88 23.85
N LYS A 308 20.39 -6.43 23.91
CA LYS A 308 20.17 -7.87 23.87
C LYS A 308 20.16 -8.34 22.42
N THR A 309 21.27 -8.91 21.96
CA THR A 309 21.51 -9.21 20.54
C THR A 309 22.45 -10.41 20.38
N ASP A 310 22.55 -10.94 19.17
CA ASP A 310 23.70 -11.75 18.77
C ASP A 310 24.86 -10.82 18.40
N ARG A 311 25.93 -10.86 19.20
CA ARG A 311 27.10 -9.99 19.04
C ARG A 311 27.74 -10.14 17.66
N ASN A 312 27.85 -11.36 17.13
CA ASN A 312 28.49 -11.60 15.84
C ASN A 312 27.64 -11.06 14.70
N GLN A 313 26.32 -11.22 14.76
CA GLN A 313 25.43 -10.66 13.73
C GLN A 313 25.38 -9.15 13.76
N LEU A 314 25.34 -8.54 14.94
CA LEU A 314 25.40 -7.08 15.05
C LEU A 314 26.74 -6.56 14.50
N LYS A 315 27.85 -7.23 14.82
CA LYS A 315 29.17 -6.93 14.27
C LYS A 315 29.16 -7.00 12.74
N GLN A 316 28.61 -8.07 12.14
CA GLN A 316 28.54 -8.24 10.69
C GLN A 316 27.63 -7.19 10.02
N ALA A 317 26.49 -6.87 10.62
CA ALA A 317 25.61 -5.80 10.16
C ALA A 317 26.34 -4.44 10.15
N LEU A 318 27.05 -4.12 11.23
CA LEU A 318 27.85 -2.90 11.34
C LEU A 318 29.00 -2.87 10.32
N VAL A 319 29.70 -4.00 10.10
CA VAL A 319 30.73 -4.13 9.06
C VAL A 319 30.14 -3.79 7.70
N ASN A 320 28.99 -4.37 7.34
CA ASN A 320 28.34 -4.13 6.06
C ASN A 320 27.91 -2.67 5.90
N ILE A 321 27.33 -2.07 6.95
CA ILE A 321 26.91 -0.66 6.92
C ILE A 321 28.11 0.28 6.76
N ILE A 322 29.16 0.10 7.57
CA ILE A 322 30.33 0.97 7.57
C ILE A 322 31.13 0.79 6.27
N LYS A 323 31.30 -0.45 5.78
CA LYS A 323 31.93 -0.76 4.50
C LYS A 323 31.19 -0.09 3.34
N ASN A 324 29.86 -0.22 3.28
CA ASN A 324 29.06 0.46 2.27
C ASN A 324 29.16 1.99 2.38
N GLY A 325 29.29 2.53 3.60
CA GLY A 325 29.52 3.96 3.83
C GLY A 325 30.88 4.45 3.30
N ILE A 326 31.94 3.65 3.49
CA ILE A 326 33.27 3.90 2.93
C ILE A 326 33.20 3.87 1.40
N GLU A 327 32.62 2.81 0.83
CA GLU A 327 32.51 2.61 -0.64
C GLU A 327 31.63 3.65 -1.34
N ALA A 328 30.60 4.16 -0.65
CA ALA A 328 29.74 5.21 -1.19
C ALA A 328 30.36 6.62 -1.11
N THR A 329 31.52 6.76 -0.48
CA THR A 329 32.23 8.04 -0.40
C THR A 329 33.10 8.18 -1.65
N ASP A 330 32.59 8.85 -2.69
CA ASP A 330 33.34 9.18 -3.91
C ASP A 330 34.63 9.95 -3.58
N GLU A 331 35.65 9.83 -4.46
CA GLU A 331 37.04 10.34 -4.38
C GLU A 331 37.22 11.84 -3.98
N ALA A 332 36.15 12.59 -3.75
CA ALA A 332 36.14 13.96 -3.26
C ALA A 332 35.63 14.08 -1.81
N GLY A 333 36.34 13.46 -0.87
CA GLY A 333 36.55 13.95 0.50
C GLY A 333 35.38 14.64 1.24
N LYS A 334 34.24 13.95 1.45
CA LYS A 334 33.25 14.38 2.45
C LYS A 334 32.90 13.25 3.42
N SER A 335 33.47 13.38 4.62
CA SER A 335 33.29 12.55 5.81
C SER A 335 31.83 12.19 6.09
N THR A 336 31.58 10.90 6.29
CA THR A 336 30.30 10.37 6.79
C THR A 336 30.41 10.19 8.31
N SER A 337 29.60 10.92 9.10
CA SER A 337 29.54 10.77 10.57
C SER A 337 28.27 10.04 10.99
N ALA A 338 28.39 8.91 11.70
CA ALA A 338 27.28 8.27 12.38
C ALA A 338 27.14 8.85 13.80
N ARG A 339 25.94 9.30 14.18
CA ARG A 339 25.64 9.87 15.50
C ARG A 339 24.47 9.13 16.13
N SER A 340 24.68 8.54 17.31
CA SER A 340 23.59 8.09 18.19
C SER A 340 23.19 9.24 19.12
N ARG A 341 21.89 9.49 19.31
CA ARG A 341 21.35 10.47 20.25
C ARG A 341 20.33 9.78 21.17
N PRO A 342 20.38 9.99 22.50
CA PRO A 342 19.27 9.65 23.38
C PRO A 342 18.24 10.78 23.42
N GLY A 343 16.96 10.43 23.41
CA GLY A 343 15.87 11.32 23.82
C GLY A 343 15.13 12.03 22.70
N MET A 344 14.29 11.30 21.96
CA MET A 344 13.00 11.83 21.51
C MET A 344 12.02 10.67 21.34
N ASN A 345 10.94 10.74 22.13
CA ASN A 345 9.78 9.86 22.09
C ASN A 345 9.31 9.58 20.66
N HIS A 346 8.97 8.32 20.40
CA HIS A 346 8.10 7.84 19.33
C HIS A 346 8.37 8.35 17.90
N ILE A 347 8.84 7.46 17.03
CA ILE A 347 8.06 6.80 15.97
C ILE A 347 9.07 5.98 15.14
N LEU A 348 9.05 4.67 15.33
CA LEU A 348 8.69 3.70 14.29
C LEU A 348 7.98 2.54 14.96
#